data_AF-X1DIB7-F1
#
_entry.id   AF-X1DIB7-F1
#
_cell.length_a   1.000
_cell.length_b   1.000
_cell.length_c   1.000
_cell.angle_alpha   90.00
_cell.angle_beta   90.00
_cell.angle_gamma   90.00
#
_symmetry.space_group_name_H-M   'P 1'
#
loop_
_entity.id
_entity.type
_entity.pdbx_description
1 polymer ?
#
loop_
_entity_poly.entity_id
_entity_poly.type
_entity_poly.pdbx_seq_one_letter_code
_entity_poly.pdbx_strand_id
1 'polypeptide(L)'
;MEPIDQVRQTANIIEIASQYTSLIKKGNKHVGLCPFHSEKTPSFTIDEDKQLYHCFGCGAGGDIFTLVMEKEKLSFPEALRYLAEKYNIKLPEKRKRSPRHLKLEEKIYSINEKSLAFFAKNLHNTKEGEKALQYLSNRGID
;
A
#
# COMPACT_ATOMS: atom_id res chain seq x y z
N MET A 1 -17.47 -10.00 -11.88
CA MET A 1 -16.11 -9.43 -11.97
C MET A 1 -15.87 -8.67 -10.68
N GLU A 2 -14.75 -8.91 -10.00
CA GLU A 2 -14.46 -8.20 -8.75
C GLU A 2 -14.20 -6.71 -9.06
N PRO A 3 -14.65 -5.77 -8.20
CA PRO A 3 -14.48 -4.33 -8.44
C PRO A 3 -13.02 -3.90 -8.64
N ILE A 4 -12.08 -4.59 -7.97
CA ILE A 4 -10.64 -4.37 -8.10
C ILE A 4 -10.18 -4.64 -9.54
N ASP A 5 -10.64 -5.74 -10.13
CA ASP A 5 -10.27 -6.10 -11.51
C ASP A 5 -10.91 -5.14 -12.51
N GLN A 6 -12.14 -4.69 -12.24
CA GLN A 6 -12.79 -3.69 -13.06
C GLN A 6 -11.99 -2.39 -13.08
N VAL A 7 -11.52 -1.92 -11.92
CA VAL A 7 -10.64 -0.73 -11.85
C VAL A 7 -9.34 -0.98 -12.62
N ARG A 8 -8.69 -2.12 -12.43
CA ARG A 8 -7.43 -2.44 -13.10
C ARG A 8 -7.57 -2.47 -14.64
N GLN A 9 -8.68 -2.95 -15.17
CA GLN A 9 -8.91 -3.04 -16.61
C GLN A 9 -9.37 -1.72 -17.23
N THR A 10 -10.08 -0.89 -16.47
CA THR A 10 -10.61 0.38 -17.00
C THR A 10 -9.57 1.49 -16.94
N ALA A 11 -8.75 1.49 -15.89
CA ALA A 11 -7.88 2.59 -15.59
C ALA A 11 -6.60 2.55 -16.44
N ASN A 12 -6.20 3.71 -16.97
CA ASN A 12 -5.03 3.84 -17.83
C ASN A 12 -3.87 4.50 -17.06
N ILE A 13 -2.77 3.77 -16.89
CA ILE A 13 -1.63 4.27 -16.12
C ILE A 13 -0.96 5.50 -16.76
N ILE A 14 -0.99 5.64 -18.09
CA ILE A 14 -0.44 6.79 -18.81
C ILE A 14 -1.27 8.04 -18.51
N GLU A 15 -2.60 7.92 -18.50
CA GLU A 15 -3.52 9.01 -18.17
C GLU A 15 -3.31 9.52 -16.74
N ILE A 16 -3.16 8.59 -15.78
CA ILE A 16 -2.89 8.96 -14.38
C ILE A 16 -1.50 9.57 -14.24
N ALA A 17 -0.47 8.95 -14.80
CA ALA A 17 0.90 9.46 -14.70
C ALA A 17 1.08 10.82 -15.36
N SER A 18 0.36 11.09 -16.45
CA SER A 18 0.38 12.39 -17.16
C SER A 18 -0.10 13.56 -16.29
N GLN A 19 -0.77 13.29 -15.17
CA GLN A 19 -1.18 14.33 -14.21
C GLN A 19 -0.05 14.75 -13.29
N TYR A 20 0.99 13.92 -13.15
CA TYR A 20 2.12 14.16 -12.27
C TYR A 20 3.38 14.58 -13.02
N THR A 21 3.51 14.20 -14.29
CA THR A 21 4.70 14.48 -15.11
C THR A 21 4.37 14.47 -16.58
N SER A 22 5.12 15.22 -17.38
CA SER A 22 5.00 15.20 -18.83
C SER A 22 5.63 13.92 -19.39
N LEU A 23 4.87 13.23 -20.25
CA LEU A 23 5.28 11.98 -20.88
C LEU A 23 5.43 12.16 -22.39
N ILE A 24 6.50 11.61 -22.95
CA ILE A 24 6.76 11.57 -24.38
C ILE A 24 6.67 10.12 -24.85
N LYS A 25 5.83 9.85 -25.86
CA LYS A 25 5.70 8.53 -26.46
C LYS A 25 6.96 8.17 -27.27
N LYS A 26 7.50 6.98 -27.02
CA LYS A 26 8.66 6.38 -27.69
C LYS A 26 8.33 4.92 -28.02
N GLY A 27 7.77 4.68 -29.20
CA GLY A 27 7.26 3.36 -29.58
C GLY A 27 6.12 2.94 -28.64
N ASN A 28 6.28 1.78 -28.00
CA ASN A 28 5.34 1.23 -27.03
C ASN A 28 5.57 1.71 -25.58
N LYS A 29 6.49 2.66 -25.39
CA LYS A 29 6.84 3.19 -24.08
C LYS A 29 6.49 4.66 -23.98
N HIS A 30 6.23 5.13 -22.77
CA HIS A 30 6.11 6.56 -22.46
C HIS A 30 7.20 6.93 -21.46
N VAL A 31 7.95 8.00 -21.74
CA VAL A 31 9.12 8.39 -20.92
C VAL A 31 8.98 9.84 -20.45
N GLY A 32 9.31 10.10 -19.19
CA GLY A 32 9.26 11.42 -18.58
C GLY A 32 10.17 11.56 -17.35
N LEU A 33 10.08 12.71 -16.69
CA LEU A 33 10.75 12.92 -15.40
C LEU A 33 10.02 12.14 -14.30
N CYS A 34 10.76 11.55 -13.39
CA CYS A 34 10.19 10.79 -12.29
C CYS A 34 9.39 11.69 -11.34
N PRO A 35 8.13 11.34 -11.04
CA PRO A 35 7.33 12.11 -10.11
C PRO A 35 7.64 11.78 -8.63
N PHE A 36 8.55 10.85 -8.36
CA PHE A 36 8.90 10.37 -7.01
C PHE A 36 10.22 10.93 -6.47
N HIS A 37 11.10 11.40 -7.34
CA HIS A 37 12.37 12.00 -6.94
C HIS A 37 12.75 13.11 -7.92
N SER A 38 13.58 14.05 -7.48
CA SER A 38 14.01 15.18 -8.31
C SER A 38 15.18 14.76 -9.20
N GLU A 39 15.00 14.87 -10.52
CA GLU A 39 16.01 14.58 -11.53
C GLU A 39 15.92 15.56 -12.70
N LYS A 40 17.02 15.69 -13.47
CA LYS A 40 17.07 16.52 -14.68
C LYS A 40 16.92 15.71 -15.98
N THR A 41 17.18 14.41 -15.92
CA THR A 41 17.15 13.51 -17.06
C THR A 41 15.97 12.56 -16.92
N PRO A 42 15.14 12.35 -17.97
CA PRO A 42 14.00 11.45 -17.89
C PRO A 42 14.42 10.00 -17.58
N SER A 43 14.04 9.48 -16.41
CA SER A 43 14.26 8.06 -16.06
C SER A 43 12.98 7.27 -15.81
N PHE A 44 11.83 7.93 -15.78
CA PHE A 44 10.54 7.30 -15.56
C PHE A 44 9.95 6.80 -16.88
N THR A 45 9.71 5.49 -16.96
CA THR A 45 9.23 4.81 -18.16
C THR A 45 7.97 4.00 -17.85
N ILE A 46 6.96 4.13 -18.70
CA ILE A 46 5.74 3.31 -18.68
C ILE A 46 5.73 2.40 -19.90
N ASP A 47 5.37 1.13 -19.69
CA ASP A 47 5.01 0.17 -20.73
C ASP A 47 3.50 0.22 -20.99
N GLU A 48 3.10 0.60 -22.20
CA GLU A 48 1.68 0.77 -22.58
C GLU A 48 0.95 -0.57 -22.60
N ASP A 49 1.55 -1.64 -23.12
CA ASP A 49 0.91 -2.96 -23.16
C ASP A 49 0.80 -3.60 -21.79
N LYS A 50 1.86 -3.47 -20.97
CA LYS A 50 1.89 -4.09 -19.63
C LYS A 50 1.15 -3.28 -18.58
N GLN A 51 0.85 -2.00 -18.84
CA GLN A 51 0.30 -1.07 -17.87
C GLN A 51 1.14 -0.99 -16.58
N LEU A 52 2.47 -0.99 -16.73
CA LEU A 52 3.44 -0.93 -15.64
C LEU A 52 4.41 0.24 -15.84
N TYR A 53 4.86 0.83 -14.73
CA TYR A 53 5.93 1.82 -14.73
C TYR A 53 7.19 1.32 -14.04
N HIS A 54 8.32 1.89 -14.43
CA HIS A 54 9.58 1.77 -13.72
C HIS A 54 10.41 3.05 -13.89
N CYS A 55 11.04 3.49 -12.81
CA CYS A 55 11.99 4.57 -12.78
C CYS A 55 13.41 4.02 -12.63
N PHE A 56 14.23 4.20 -13.66
CA PHE A 56 15.62 3.71 -13.66
C PHE A 56 16.56 4.55 -12.78
N GLY A 57 16.12 5.73 -12.30
CA GLY A 57 16.89 6.59 -11.41
C GLY A 57 16.77 6.23 -9.92
N CYS A 58 15.55 5.95 -9.44
CA CYS A 58 15.29 5.65 -8.02
C CYS A 58 14.78 4.23 -7.75
N GLY A 59 14.53 3.43 -8.79
CA GLY A 59 14.04 2.05 -8.66
C GLY A 59 12.53 1.92 -8.41
N ALA A 60 11.80 3.03 -8.23
CA ALA A 60 10.34 2.99 -8.07
C ALA A 60 9.68 2.31 -9.27
N GLY A 61 8.72 1.43 -9.03
CA GLY A 61 8.06 0.68 -10.09
C GLY A 61 6.83 -0.04 -9.59
N GLY A 62 5.87 -0.28 -10.47
CA GLY A 62 4.62 -0.94 -10.12
C GLY A 62 3.52 -0.72 -11.14
N ASP A 63 2.29 -0.98 -10.71
CA ASP A 63 1.09 -0.76 -11.49
C ASP A 63 0.45 0.60 -11.13
N ILE A 64 -0.75 0.82 -11.67
CA ILE A 64 -1.52 2.04 -11.42
C ILE A 64 -1.86 2.25 -9.94
N PHE A 65 -2.05 1.19 -9.15
CA PHE A 65 -2.32 1.31 -7.72
C PHE A 65 -1.05 1.74 -6.99
N THR A 66 0.10 1.12 -7.28
CA THR A 66 1.37 1.54 -6.70
C THR A 66 1.66 3.02 -7.00
N LEU A 67 1.45 3.44 -8.24
CA LEU A 67 1.65 4.83 -8.67
C LEU A 67 0.82 5.80 -7.80
N VAL A 68 -0.49 5.55 -7.69
CA VAL A 68 -1.41 6.40 -6.91
C VAL A 68 -1.08 6.34 -5.42
N MET A 69 -0.82 5.15 -4.88
CA MET A 69 -0.46 4.98 -3.47
C MET A 69 0.77 5.80 -3.09
N GLU A 70 1.82 5.74 -3.92
CA GLU A 70 3.06 6.46 -3.65
C GLU A 70 2.95 7.97 -3.86
N LYS A 71 2.18 8.40 -4.87
CA LYS A 71 1.97 9.82 -5.20
C LYS A 71 1.04 10.53 -4.24
N GLU A 72 -0.06 9.90 -3.89
CA GLU A 72 -1.10 10.47 -3.02
C GLU A 72 -0.93 10.08 -1.55
N LYS A 73 0.09 9.26 -1.22
CA LYS A 73 0.33 8.71 0.13
C LYS A 73 -0.90 7.98 0.69
N LEU A 74 -1.55 7.21 -0.17
CA LEU A 74 -2.75 6.44 0.14
C LEU A 74 -2.42 4.99 0.44
N SER A 75 -3.18 4.39 1.35
CA SER A 75 -3.24 2.93 1.48
C SER A 75 -3.94 2.32 0.26
N PHE A 76 -3.75 1.01 0.03
CA PHE A 76 -4.39 0.33 -1.10
C PHE A 76 -5.93 0.50 -1.14
N PRO A 77 -6.70 0.35 -0.03
CA PRO A 77 -8.13 0.59 -0.07
C PRO A 77 -8.54 2.03 -0.41
N GLU A 78 -7.68 3.00 -0.10
CA GLU A 78 -7.91 4.41 -0.44
C GLU A 78 -7.58 4.68 -1.91
N ALA A 79 -6.45 4.16 -2.41
CA ALA A 79 -6.10 4.24 -3.83
C ALA A 79 -7.14 3.56 -4.73
N LEU A 80 -7.68 2.41 -4.30
CA LEU A 80 -8.79 1.75 -4.99
C LEU A 80 -10.04 2.63 -5.05
N ARG A 81 -10.40 3.31 -3.96
CA ARG A 81 -11.53 4.25 -3.95
C ARG A 81 -11.28 5.45 -4.84
N TYR A 82 -10.09 6.05 -4.75
CA TYR A 82 -9.67 7.17 -5.57
C TYR A 82 -9.81 6.85 -7.07
N LEU A 83 -9.27 5.71 -7.50
CA LEU A 83 -9.38 5.26 -8.89
C LEU A 83 -10.82 4.92 -9.28
N ALA A 84 -11.57 4.23 -8.40
CA ALA A 84 -12.95 3.88 -8.69
C ALA A 84 -13.85 5.12 -8.85
N GLU A 85 -13.70 6.14 -8.01
CA GLU A 85 -14.41 7.41 -8.14
C GLU A 85 -14.06 8.11 -9.46
N LYS A 86 -12.76 8.16 -9.80
CA LYS A 86 -12.26 8.78 -11.02
C LYS A 86 -12.78 8.12 -12.30
N TYR A 87 -12.85 6.79 -12.31
CA TYR A 87 -13.38 6.01 -13.44
C TYR A 87 -14.88 5.69 -13.31
N ASN A 88 -15.58 6.31 -12.34
CA ASN A 88 -17.00 6.15 -12.09
C ASN A 88 -17.44 4.68 -11.90
N ILE A 89 -16.58 3.87 -11.29
CA ILE A 89 -16.79 2.47 -10.95
C ILE A 89 -17.40 2.39 -9.56
N LYS A 90 -18.58 1.79 -9.46
CA LYS A 90 -19.26 1.59 -8.17
C LYS A 90 -18.54 0.51 -7.36
N LEU A 91 -17.85 0.91 -6.31
CA LEU A 91 -17.40 -0.02 -5.30
C LEU A 91 -18.59 -0.43 -4.41
N PRO A 92 -18.64 -1.68 -3.94
CA PRO A 92 -19.60 -2.07 -2.92
C PRO A 92 -19.41 -1.17 -1.71
N GLU A 93 -20.50 -0.58 -1.22
CA GLU A 93 -20.45 0.19 0.01
C GLU A 93 -19.80 -0.65 1.10
N LYS A 94 -18.90 -0.04 1.89
CA LYS A 94 -18.46 -0.67 3.14
C LYS A 94 -19.74 -1.04 3.86
N ARG A 95 -20.03 -2.34 4.01
CA ARG A 95 -21.13 -2.80 4.86
C ARG A 95 -20.96 -2.05 6.18
N LYS A 96 -21.93 -1.19 6.51
CA LYS A 96 -21.94 -0.52 7.81
C LYS A 96 -21.80 -1.63 8.84
N ARG A 97 -20.67 -1.64 9.55
CA ARG A 97 -20.42 -2.65 10.58
C ARG A 97 -21.57 -2.52 11.56
N SER A 98 -22.29 -3.61 11.79
CA SER A 98 -23.41 -3.55 12.74
C SER A 98 -22.87 -3.12 14.10
N PRO A 99 -23.67 -2.45 14.95
CA PRO A 99 -23.25 -2.09 16.31
C PRO A 99 -22.71 -3.29 17.09
N ARG A 100 -23.21 -4.50 16.80
CA ARG A 100 -22.72 -5.76 17.35
C ARG A 100 -21.29 -6.10 16.91
N HIS A 101 -20.95 -5.89 15.63
CA HIS A 101 -19.60 -6.11 15.12
C HIS A 101 -18.60 -5.12 15.71
N LEU A 102 -18.98 -3.84 15.82
CA LEU A 102 -18.12 -2.82 16.43
C LEU A 102 -17.82 -3.13 17.90
N LYS A 103 -18.85 -3.49 18.68
CA LYS A 103 -18.67 -3.92 20.08
C LYS A 103 -17.80 -5.18 20.21
N LEU A 104 -17.92 -6.13 19.28
CA LEU A 104 -17.09 -7.33 19.29
C LEU A 104 -15.62 -6.98 19.01
N GLU A 105 -15.37 -6.11 18.03
CA GLU A 105 -14.04 -5.63 17.66
C GLU A 105 -13.37 -4.88 18.82
N GLU A 106 -14.07 -3.95 19.48
CA GLU A 106 -13.60 -3.28 20.70
C GLU A 106 -13.22 -4.29 21.80
N LYS A 107 -14.05 -5.31 21.99
CA LYS A 107 -13.77 -6.38 22.97
C LYS A 107 -12.52 -7.18 22.61
N ILE A 108 -12.32 -7.49 21.33
CA ILE A 108 -11.12 -8.19 20.83
C ILE A 108 -9.88 -7.34 21.06
N TYR A 109 -9.92 -6.04 20.73
CA TYR A 109 -8.80 -5.12 21.01
C TYR A 109 -8.47 -5.07 22.50
N SER A 110 -9.48 -4.93 23.36
CA SER A 110 -9.28 -4.92 24.82
C SER A 110 -8.66 -6.23 25.35
N ILE A 111 -9.04 -7.38 24.80
CA ILE A 111 -8.44 -8.68 25.16
C ILE A 111 -6.99 -8.75 24.69
N ASN A 112 -6.69 -8.28 23.49
CA ASN A 112 -5.32 -8.26 22.96
C ASN A 112 -4.41 -7.34 23.77
N GLU A 113 -4.88 -6.15 24.18
CA GLU A 113 -4.13 -5.26 25.05
C GLU A 113 -3.80 -5.90 26.40
N LYS A 114 -4.79 -6.55 27.03
CA LYS A 114 -4.57 -7.26 28.29
C LYS A 114 -3.60 -8.44 28.13
N SER A 115 -3.71 -9.17 27.03
CA SER A 115 -2.82 -10.29 26.72
C SER A 115 -1.39 -9.79 26.50
N LEU A 116 -1.21 -8.70 25.76
CA LEU A 116 0.08 -8.04 25.57
C LEU A 116 0.70 -7.65 26.91
N ALA A 117 -0.06 -6.95 27.77
CA ALA A 117 0.43 -6.54 29.09
C ALA A 117 0.82 -7.75 29.96
N PHE A 118 0.04 -8.83 29.92
CA PHE A 118 0.34 -10.06 30.64
C PHE A 118 1.63 -10.72 30.14
N PHE A 119 1.78 -10.93 28.84
CA PHE A 119 2.97 -11.57 28.28
C PHE A 119 4.22 -10.71 28.42
N ALA A 120 4.12 -9.38 28.25
CA ALA A 120 5.22 -8.46 28.47
C ALA A 120 5.69 -8.51 29.93
N LYS A 121 4.77 -8.48 30.90
CA LYS A 121 5.10 -8.64 32.32
C LYS A 121 5.75 -9.98 32.59
N ASN A 122 5.26 -11.07 32.02
CA ASN A 122 5.89 -12.38 32.22
C ASN A 122 7.30 -12.42 31.63
N LEU A 123 7.52 -11.84 30.46
CA LEU A 123 8.82 -11.81 29.81
C LEU A 123 9.85 -11.01 30.61
N HIS A 124 9.47 -9.84 31.13
CA HIS A 124 10.43 -8.90 31.75
C HIS A 124 10.48 -8.95 33.28
N ASN A 125 9.46 -9.48 33.96
CA ASN A 125 9.31 -9.35 35.41
C ASN A 125 9.22 -10.69 36.14
N THR A 126 9.55 -11.81 35.49
CA THR A 126 9.56 -13.15 36.11
C THR A 126 10.89 -13.86 35.86
N LYS A 127 11.22 -14.82 36.73
CA LYS A 127 12.45 -15.63 36.60
C LYS A 127 12.40 -16.54 35.37
N GLU A 128 11.21 -17.00 35.00
CA GLU A 128 10.97 -17.77 33.79
C GLU A 128 11.22 -16.91 32.54
N GLY A 129 10.86 -15.63 32.60
CA GLY A 129 11.12 -14.63 31.56
C GLY A 129 12.59 -14.40 31.27
N GLU A 130 13.47 -14.44 32.27
CA GLU A 130 14.93 -14.31 32.10
C GLU A 130 15.50 -15.34 31.12
N LYS A 131 15.03 -16.60 31.20
CA LYS A 131 15.43 -17.66 30.26
C LYS A 131 14.97 -17.38 28.83
N ALA A 132 13.76 -16.83 28.67
CA ALA A 132 13.22 -16.47 27.37
C ALA A 132 13.95 -15.25 26.76
N LEU A 133 14.28 -14.24 27.56
CA LEU A 133 15.10 -13.09 27.12
C LEU A 133 16.50 -13.52 26.69
N GLN A 134 17.13 -14.43 27.43
CA GLN A 134 18.44 -14.97 27.05
C GLN A 134 18.37 -15.74 25.71
N TYR A 135 17.30 -16.50 25.49
CA TYR A 135 17.07 -17.15 24.19
C TYR A 135 16.90 -16.13 23.05
N LEU A 136 16.14 -15.05 23.26
CA LEU A 136 15.95 -14.00 22.25
C LEU A 136 17.25 -13.28 21.91
N SER A 137 18.04 -12.91 22.94
CA SER A 137 19.35 -12.27 22.76
C SER A 137 20.32 -13.17 21.98
N ASN A 138 20.36 -14.47 22.28
CA ASN A 138 21.17 -15.45 21.52
C ASN A 138 20.75 -15.56 20.04
N ARG A 139 19.54 -15.12 19.68
CA ARG A 139 19.06 -15.06 18.30
C ARG A 139 19.24 -13.68 17.65
N GLY A 140 19.86 -12.72 18.33
CA GLY A 140 20.06 -11.35 17.85
C GLY A 140 18.76 -10.54 17.79
N ILE A 141 17.81 -10.84 18.67
CA ILE A 141 16.55 -10.10 18.80
C ILE A 141 16.62 -9.34 20.13
N ASP A 142 16.74 -8.02 20.04
CA ASP A 142 16.79 -7.09 21.19
C ASP A 142 15.41 -6.59 21.61
#